data_AF-A0AAQ4EU22-F1
#
_entry.id   AF-A0AAQ4EU22-F1
#
_cell.length_a   1.000
_cell.length_b   1.000
_cell.length_c   1.000
_cell.angle_alpha   90.00
_cell.angle_beta   90.00
_cell.angle_gamma   90.00
#
_symmetry.space_group_name_H-M   'P 1'
#
loop_
_entity.id
_entity.type
_entity.pdbx_description
1 polymer ?
#
loop_
_entity_poly.entity_id
_entity_poly.type
_entity_poly.pdbx_seq_one_letter_code
_entity_poly.pdbx_strand_id
1 'polypeptide(L)'
;MQAGQFIHITESEKLQTRRVEALSAFLMAEAPTSRALNLVRYLLFERLLPLASSHLGKTFELDTRAAFRLRVRACMDATRRVEPRTWEFYTFQEVLSTRRTSASSRVVSAVLNATLGEYARWQDKRTLSRTDARLRLLSAKGRPTTPALAAVADINKQYRHVASLRFDTVFLTWFTTSLASGVKVTKAADAKALGDVDDLPELDALRKAKVHVDPFDPVVRVSPDLMFGPFLAEDEVAPDGLNLGALGSTVGSQVAAFLDPVLGPRDGFSRDVPSYTPDTASIYQKALSCLRNRRPEHEHDVFGEAEAAQVLMDQMGVRIAYAAFEKIRNASGGGSSASALMSEISKRLGGEERAFFAAHCFQLCGQAVPSGLGRAASARSRCNMALRDVQPFWEAFGCRVGSAMRPEHPCQL
;
A
#
# COMPACT_ATOMS: atom_id res chain seq x y z
N MET A 1 -28.27 -8.72 22.83
CA MET A 1 -26.85 -8.33 22.81
C MET A 1 -26.53 -7.67 21.47
N GLN A 2 -26.75 -6.35 21.32
CA GLN A 2 -26.40 -5.58 20.12
C GLN A 2 -26.10 -4.12 20.49
N ALA A 3 -24.97 -3.88 21.18
CA ALA A 3 -24.47 -2.53 21.46
C ALA A 3 -22.97 -2.37 21.17
N GLY A 4 -22.23 -3.44 20.87
CA GLY A 4 -20.77 -3.40 20.75
C GLY A 4 -20.22 -2.87 19.42
N GLN A 5 -20.92 -3.06 18.31
CA GLN A 5 -20.35 -2.77 16.97
C GLN A 5 -20.46 -1.31 16.52
N PHE A 6 -21.43 -0.54 17.03
CA PHE A 6 -21.49 0.92 16.79
C PHE A 6 -20.44 1.69 17.61
N ILE A 7 -19.84 1.08 18.63
CA ILE A 7 -18.90 1.77 19.53
C ILE A 7 -17.58 2.07 18.81
N HIS A 8 -17.08 1.20 17.93
CA HIS A 8 -15.73 1.36 17.37
C HIS A 8 -15.59 2.46 16.31
N ILE A 9 -16.60 2.68 15.46
CA ILE A 9 -16.59 3.84 14.55
C ILE A 9 -16.65 5.13 15.38
N THR A 10 -17.50 5.14 16.43
CA THR A 10 -17.53 6.27 17.35
C THR A 10 -16.23 6.44 18.13
N GLU A 11 -15.43 5.39 18.40
CA GLU A 11 -14.17 5.55 19.13
C GLU A 11 -13.06 6.15 18.26
N SER A 12 -12.96 5.78 16.99
CA SER A 12 -12.02 6.43 16.06
C SER A 12 -12.41 7.89 15.83
N GLU A 13 -13.71 8.15 15.61
CA GLU A 13 -14.24 9.51 15.50
C GLU A 13 -14.04 10.29 16.80
N LYS A 14 -14.38 9.72 17.97
CA LYS A 14 -14.11 10.32 19.29
C LYS A 14 -12.63 10.55 19.51
N LEU A 15 -11.74 9.69 19.02
CA LEU A 15 -10.29 9.88 19.12
C LEU A 15 -9.83 11.02 18.21
N GLN A 16 -10.35 11.13 17.00
CA GLN A 16 -10.09 12.28 16.12
C GLN A 16 -10.65 13.57 16.71
N THR A 17 -11.89 13.56 17.19
CA THR A 17 -12.52 14.69 17.90
C THR A 17 -11.69 15.07 19.13
N ARG A 18 -11.30 14.12 19.99
CA ARG A 18 -10.42 14.39 21.14
C ARG A 18 -9.06 14.91 20.74
N ARG A 19 -8.48 14.47 19.62
CA ARG A 19 -7.22 15.00 19.08
C ARG A 19 -7.39 16.43 18.59
N VAL A 20 -8.48 16.73 17.88
CA VAL A 20 -8.81 18.09 17.42
C VAL A 20 -9.10 19.01 18.60
N GLU A 21 -9.85 18.54 19.60
CA GLU A 21 -10.13 19.24 20.84
C GLU A 21 -8.85 19.46 21.67
N ALA A 22 -7.99 18.45 21.80
CA ALA A 22 -6.70 18.58 22.49
C ALA A 22 -5.74 19.50 21.75
N LEU A 23 -5.70 19.45 20.42
CA LEU A 23 -4.91 20.36 19.59
C LEU A 23 -5.46 21.79 19.69
N SER A 24 -6.78 21.96 19.65
CA SER A 24 -7.45 23.25 19.82
C SER A 24 -7.17 23.80 21.22
N ALA A 25 -7.32 22.99 22.27
CA ALA A 25 -7.01 23.37 23.64
C ALA A 25 -5.52 23.72 23.82
N PHE A 26 -4.60 22.97 23.20
CA PHE A 26 -3.17 23.29 23.19
C PHE A 26 -2.91 24.63 22.48
N LEU A 27 -3.47 24.84 21.29
CA LEU A 27 -3.31 26.07 20.52
C LEU A 27 -3.95 27.29 21.20
N MET A 28 -5.08 27.11 21.88
CA MET A 28 -5.76 28.16 22.64
C MET A 28 -5.03 28.46 23.95
N ALA A 29 -4.50 27.46 24.64
CA ALA A 29 -3.67 27.63 25.83
C ALA A 29 -2.31 28.28 25.52
N GLU A 30 -1.80 28.09 24.29
CA GLU A 30 -0.51 28.61 23.82
C GLU A 30 -0.63 29.83 22.88
N ALA A 31 -1.82 30.43 22.70
CA ALA A 31 -2.02 31.56 21.77
C ALA A 31 -1.22 32.84 22.16
N PRO A 32 -0.88 33.72 21.20
CA PRO A 32 0.22 33.54 20.26
C PRO A 32 1.57 33.63 21.00
N THR A 33 1.86 32.65 21.86
CA THR A 33 3.17 32.62 22.52
C THR A 33 4.23 32.26 21.50
N SER A 34 5.45 32.75 21.73
CA SER A 34 6.63 32.46 20.91
C SER A 34 6.83 30.95 20.68
N ARG A 35 6.32 30.08 21.56
CA ARG A 35 6.50 28.62 21.51
C ARG A 35 5.79 27.92 20.36
N ALA A 36 4.48 28.13 20.17
CA ALA A 36 3.76 27.53 19.04
C ALA A 36 4.33 28.02 17.69
N LEU A 37 4.64 29.32 17.60
CA LEU A 37 5.29 29.90 16.43
C LEU A 37 6.71 29.34 16.22
N ASN A 38 7.48 29.14 17.30
CA ASN A 38 8.82 28.54 17.23
C ASN A 38 8.77 27.07 16.84
N LEU A 39 7.76 26.30 17.26
CA LEU A 39 7.55 24.93 16.82
C LEU A 39 7.22 24.89 15.32
N VAL A 40 6.30 25.73 14.85
CA VAL A 40 5.98 25.83 13.41
C VAL A 40 7.22 26.25 12.61
N ARG A 41 7.98 27.24 13.08
CA ARG A 41 9.24 27.66 12.47
C ARG A 41 10.27 26.54 12.45
N TYR A 42 10.40 25.79 13.54
CA TYR A 42 11.31 24.64 13.63
C TYR A 42 10.92 23.54 12.64
N LEU A 43 9.64 23.16 12.59
CA LEU A 43 9.15 22.15 11.65
C LEU A 43 9.31 22.60 10.19
N LEU A 44 9.06 23.88 9.88
CA LEU A 44 9.32 24.45 8.56
C LEU A 44 10.82 24.44 8.26
N PHE A 45 11.65 24.85 9.21
CA PHE A 45 13.10 24.86 9.08
C PHE A 45 13.62 23.45 8.80
N GLU A 46 13.24 22.45 9.59
CA GLU A 46 13.62 21.04 9.42
C GLU A 46 13.24 20.51 8.03
N ARG A 47 12.07 20.87 7.50
CA ARG A 47 11.62 20.44 6.17
C ARG A 47 12.35 21.15 5.02
N LEU A 48 12.74 22.41 5.21
CA LEU A 48 13.37 23.23 4.16
C LEU A 48 14.90 23.16 4.20
N LEU A 49 15.49 22.78 5.33
CA LEU A 49 16.93 22.74 5.55
C LEU A 49 17.67 21.89 4.50
N PRO A 50 17.20 20.67 4.14
CA PRO A 50 17.86 19.85 3.12
C PRO A 50 17.86 20.50 1.73
N LEU A 51 16.89 21.38 1.47
CA LEU A 51 16.75 22.10 0.20
C LEU A 51 17.60 23.38 0.16
N ALA A 52 17.79 24.03 1.31
CA ALA A 52 18.45 25.32 1.43
C ALA A 52 19.97 25.23 1.25
N SER A 53 20.65 24.27 1.89
CA SER A 53 22.11 24.15 1.79
C SER A 53 22.63 22.78 2.18
N SER A 54 23.54 22.24 1.36
CA SER A 54 24.28 21.02 1.73
C SER A 54 25.20 21.22 2.94
N HIS A 55 25.64 22.45 3.21
CA HIS A 55 26.45 22.76 4.39
C HIS A 55 25.59 22.72 5.64
N LEU A 56 24.40 23.33 5.61
CA LEU A 56 23.46 23.28 6.72
C LEU A 56 22.94 21.85 6.96
N GLY A 57 22.65 21.08 5.90
CA GLY A 57 22.30 19.66 6.05
C GLY A 57 23.38 18.85 6.77
N LYS A 58 24.67 19.12 6.51
CA LYS A 58 25.81 18.49 7.22
C LYS A 58 25.90 18.91 8.70
N THR A 59 25.49 20.13 9.04
CA THR A 59 25.53 20.62 10.42
C THR A 59 24.46 19.97 11.29
N PHE A 60 23.36 19.51 10.67
CA PHE A 60 22.20 18.96 11.39
C PHE A 60 22.05 17.42 11.27
N GLU A 61 22.78 16.71 10.40
CA GLU A 61 22.83 15.23 10.35
C GLU A 61 24.23 14.65 10.00
N LEU A 62 24.55 13.50 10.61
CA LEU A 62 25.81 12.73 10.59
C LEU A 62 26.20 12.21 9.18
N ASP A 63 27.50 12.28 8.86
CA ASP A 63 28.21 11.78 7.66
C ASP A 63 28.02 12.57 6.33
N THR A 64 29.13 13.09 5.80
CA THR A 64 29.19 13.97 4.62
C THR A 64 28.73 13.30 3.31
N ARG A 65 28.89 11.98 3.17
CA ARG A 65 28.37 11.23 2.01
C ARG A 65 26.87 10.99 2.13
N ALA A 66 26.35 10.84 3.34
CA ALA A 66 24.92 10.77 3.59
C ALA A 66 24.25 12.11 3.25
N ALA A 67 24.85 13.24 3.65
CA ALA A 67 24.30 14.58 3.40
C ALA A 67 24.09 14.94 1.91
N PHE A 68 25.01 14.54 1.01
CA PHE A 68 24.83 14.78 -0.43
C PHE A 68 23.71 13.92 -1.02
N ARG A 69 23.67 12.62 -0.68
CA ARG A 69 22.60 11.71 -1.10
C ARG A 69 21.25 12.17 -0.54
N LEU A 70 21.23 12.67 0.70
CA LEU A 70 20.08 13.30 1.34
C LEU A 70 19.62 14.53 0.55
N ARG A 71 20.52 15.37 0.03
CA ARG A 71 20.13 16.56 -0.75
C ARG A 71 19.52 16.20 -2.11
N VAL A 72 20.16 15.34 -2.90
CA VAL A 72 19.60 14.92 -4.19
C VAL A 72 18.24 14.26 -3.99
N ARG A 73 18.15 13.36 -3.01
CA ARG A 73 16.90 12.71 -2.61
C ARG A 73 15.86 13.72 -2.14
N ALA A 74 16.22 14.69 -1.30
CA ALA A 74 15.31 15.72 -0.82
C ALA A 74 14.80 16.60 -1.96
N CYS A 75 15.64 16.97 -2.92
CA CYS A 75 15.22 17.68 -4.12
C CYS A 75 14.25 16.84 -4.95
N MET A 76 14.54 15.57 -5.20
CA MET A 76 13.64 14.65 -5.91
C MET A 76 12.30 14.47 -5.18
N ASP A 77 12.33 14.27 -3.86
CA ASP A 77 11.14 14.13 -3.02
C ASP A 77 10.32 15.44 -3.02
N ALA A 78 10.99 16.59 -2.99
CA ALA A 78 10.36 17.91 -3.09
C ALA A 78 9.69 18.11 -4.46
N THR A 79 10.38 17.82 -5.57
CA THR A 79 9.79 17.91 -6.91
C THR A 79 8.64 16.91 -7.09
N ARG A 80 8.76 15.70 -6.55
CA ARG A 80 7.69 14.68 -6.59
C ARG A 80 6.45 15.11 -5.78
N ARG A 81 6.62 15.90 -4.71
CA ARG A 81 5.48 16.48 -3.97
C ARG A 81 4.77 17.59 -4.73
N VAL A 82 5.51 18.40 -5.49
CA VAL A 82 4.93 19.52 -6.28
C VAL A 82 4.26 18.99 -7.55
N GLU A 83 4.93 18.09 -8.28
CA GLU A 83 4.50 17.61 -9.60
C GLU A 83 4.45 16.07 -9.68
N PRO A 84 3.68 15.38 -8.81
CA PRO A 84 3.69 13.91 -8.76
C PRO A 84 3.30 13.25 -10.08
N ARG A 85 2.33 13.80 -10.81
CA ARG A 85 1.88 13.23 -12.09
C ARG A 85 2.91 13.40 -13.20
N THR A 86 3.74 14.44 -13.16
CA THR A 86 4.86 14.61 -14.11
C THR A 86 5.91 13.52 -13.89
N TRP A 87 6.24 13.22 -12.64
CA TRP A 87 7.16 12.12 -12.29
C TRP A 87 6.61 10.76 -12.68
N GLU A 88 5.34 10.51 -12.42
CA GLU A 88 4.66 9.28 -12.86
C GLU A 88 4.68 9.17 -14.38
N PHE A 89 4.27 10.21 -15.11
CA PHE A 89 4.28 10.25 -16.57
C PHE A 89 5.67 9.95 -17.13
N TYR A 90 6.71 10.65 -16.65
CA TYR A 90 8.09 10.43 -17.09
C TYR A 90 8.53 8.98 -16.80
N THR A 91 8.21 8.44 -15.62
CA THR A 91 8.59 7.07 -15.29
C THR A 91 7.87 6.05 -16.19
N PHE A 92 6.59 6.26 -16.48
CA PHE A 92 5.80 5.39 -17.36
C PHE A 92 6.21 5.49 -18.84
N GLN A 93 6.66 6.65 -19.31
CA GLN A 93 7.07 6.86 -20.70
C GLN A 93 8.51 6.45 -20.96
N GLU A 94 9.44 6.89 -20.12
CA GLU A 94 10.87 6.82 -20.39
C GLU A 94 11.55 5.64 -19.71
N VAL A 95 10.99 5.14 -18.59
CA VAL A 95 11.64 4.11 -17.77
C VAL A 95 10.95 2.76 -17.90
N LEU A 96 9.61 2.74 -17.96
CA LEU A 96 8.84 1.51 -18.04
C LEU A 96 8.60 1.07 -19.48
N SER A 97 9.02 -0.16 -19.79
CA SER A 97 8.66 -0.80 -21.05
C SER A 97 7.17 -1.17 -21.09
N THR A 98 6.59 -1.19 -22.29
CA THR A 98 5.23 -1.73 -22.52
C THR A 98 5.10 -3.19 -22.02
N ARG A 99 6.21 -3.93 -21.97
CA ARG A 99 6.26 -5.29 -21.44
C ARG A 99 6.06 -5.32 -19.92
N ARG A 100 6.72 -4.45 -19.15
CA ARG A 100 6.52 -4.34 -17.68
C ARG A 100 5.09 -3.99 -17.33
N THR A 101 4.53 -2.99 -18.00
CA THR A 101 3.15 -2.56 -17.75
C THR A 101 2.16 -3.68 -18.06
N SER A 102 2.38 -4.40 -19.18
CA SER A 102 1.58 -5.58 -19.54
C SER A 102 1.72 -6.72 -18.51
N ALA A 103 2.93 -7.01 -18.04
CA ALA A 103 3.19 -8.04 -17.03
C ALA A 103 2.51 -7.70 -15.69
N SER A 104 2.65 -6.45 -15.23
CA SER A 104 1.94 -5.95 -14.04
C SER A 104 0.41 -6.07 -14.21
N SER A 105 -0.11 -5.75 -15.40
CA SER A 105 -1.55 -5.88 -15.70
C SER A 105 -2.03 -7.32 -15.62
N ARG A 106 -1.24 -8.28 -16.11
CA ARG A 106 -1.57 -9.70 -16.01
C ARG A 106 -1.62 -10.15 -14.55
N VAL A 107 -0.64 -9.75 -13.73
CA VAL A 107 -0.61 -10.04 -12.29
C VAL A 107 -1.85 -9.49 -11.59
N VAL A 108 -2.18 -8.20 -11.81
CA VAL A 108 -3.37 -7.57 -11.20
C VAL A 108 -4.65 -8.29 -11.63
N SER A 109 -4.80 -8.59 -12.93
CA SER A 109 -5.98 -9.28 -13.44
C SER A 109 -6.11 -10.70 -12.89
N ALA A 110 -5.00 -11.44 -12.76
CA ALA A 110 -4.99 -12.78 -12.19
C ALA A 110 -5.42 -12.77 -10.71
N VAL A 111 -4.90 -11.82 -9.93
CA VAL A 111 -5.26 -11.63 -8.52
C VAL A 111 -6.74 -11.28 -8.35
N LEU A 112 -7.25 -10.31 -9.12
CA LEU A 112 -8.67 -9.92 -9.07
C LEU A 112 -9.59 -11.10 -9.42
N ASN A 113 -9.24 -11.88 -10.45
CA ASN A 113 -9.99 -13.06 -10.87
C ASN A 113 -10.00 -14.19 -9.83
N ALA A 114 -8.93 -14.33 -9.04
CA ALA A 114 -8.83 -15.34 -7.98
C ALA A 114 -9.52 -14.90 -6.68
N THR A 115 -9.66 -13.59 -6.46
CA THR A 115 -10.14 -13.03 -5.18
C THR A 115 -11.51 -13.59 -4.77
N LEU A 116 -12.47 -13.61 -5.70
CA LEU A 116 -13.84 -14.05 -5.37
C LEU A 116 -13.89 -15.52 -4.88
N GLY A 117 -13.02 -16.39 -5.44
CA GLY A 117 -12.93 -17.79 -5.04
C GLY A 117 -12.46 -17.96 -3.60
N GLU A 118 -11.48 -17.16 -3.16
CA GLU A 118 -10.99 -17.19 -1.78
C GLU A 118 -12.00 -16.60 -0.79
N TYR A 119 -12.70 -15.52 -1.16
CA TYR A 119 -13.73 -14.92 -0.31
C TYR A 119 -14.98 -15.80 -0.17
N ALA A 120 -15.31 -16.60 -1.17
CA ALA A 120 -16.43 -17.54 -1.13
C ALA A 120 -16.29 -18.65 -0.06
N ARG A 121 -15.08 -18.87 0.48
CA ARG A 121 -14.81 -19.91 1.48
C ARG A 121 -15.37 -19.60 2.86
N TRP A 122 -15.56 -18.32 3.19
CA TRP A 122 -15.86 -17.88 4.56
C TRP A 122 -16.94 -16.80 4.64
N GLN A 123 -17.29 -16.16 3.54
CA GLN A 123 -18.39 -15.22 3.49
C GLN A 123 -19.73 -15.93 3.26
N ASP A 124 -20.77 -15.43 3.93
CA ASP A 124 -22.14 -15.81 3.58
C ASP A 124 -22.53 -15.30 2.17
N LYS A 125 -23.54 -15.92 1.55
CA LYS A 125 -23.96 -15.60 0.17
C LYS A 125 -24.29 -14.12 -0.06
N ARG A 126 -24.89 -13.44 0.93
CA ARG A 126 -25.30 -12.02 0.81
C ARG A 126 -24.07 -11.12 0.81
N THR A 127 -23.13 -11.37 1.71
CA THR A 127 -21.86 -10.64 1.75
C THR A 127 -21.04 -10.90 0.50
N LEU A 128 -20.95 -12.17 0.05
CA LEU A 128 -20.20 -12.55 -1.14
C LEU A 128 -20.73 -11.86 -2.42
N SER A 129 -22.05 -11.71 -2.55
CA SER A 129 -22.65 -10.98 -3.68
C SER A 129 -22.23 -9.50 -3.70
N ARG A 130 -22.10 -8.86 -2.54
CA ARG A 130 -21.58 -7.48 -2.44
C ARG A 130 -20.09 -7.41 -2.76
N THR A 131 -19.31 -8.39 -2.29
CA THR A 131 -17.90 -8.55 -2.63
C THR A 131 -17.70 -8.69 -4.15
N ASP A 132 -18.49 -9.54 -4.82
CA ASP A 132 -18.49 -9.68 -6.29
C ASP A 132 -18.81 -8.35 -6.99
N ALA A 133 -19.85 -7.63 -6.56
CA ALA A 133 -20.19 -6.33 -7.12
C ALA A 133 -19.03 -5.33 -7.01
N ARG A 134 -18.37 -5.26 -5.85
CA ARG A 134 -17.21 -4.39 -5.61
C ARG A 134 -15.99 -4.81 -6.45
N LEU A 135 -15.74 -6.11 -6.58
CA LEU A 135 -14.66 -6.64 -7.42
C LEU A 135 -14.89 -6.40 -8.91
N ARG A 136 -16.14 -6.42 -9.38
CA ARG A 136 -16.47 -6.06 -10.76
C ARG A 136 -16.23 -4.59 -11.05
N LEU A 137 -16.55 -3.70 -10.11
CA LEU A 137 -16.19 -2.29 -10.21
C LEU A 137 -14.67 -2.11 -10.30
N LEU A 138 -13.93 -2.80 -9.42
CA LEU A 138 -12.46 -2.84 -9.46
C LEU A 138 -11.92 -3.39 -10.78
N SER A 139 -12.53 -4.42 -11.36
CA SER A 139 -12.03 -5.05 -12.59
C SER A 139 -12.36 -4.22 -13.84
N ALA A 140 -13.51 -3.55 -13.84
CA ALA A 140 -13.93 -2.70 -14.94
C ALA A 140 -13.07 -1.43 -15.08
N LYS A 141 -12.68 -0.83 -13.95
CA LYS A 141 -11.86 0.39 -13.91
C LYS A 141 -10.38 0.15 -13.64
N GLY A 142 -10.04 -0.90 -12.91
CA GLY A 142 -8.72 -1.20 -12.37
C GLY A 142 -7.81 -2.03 -13.26
N ARG A 143 -7.95 -1.95 -14.60
CA ARG A 143 -6.76 -2.17 -15.44
C ARG A 143 -5.71 -1.17 -14.93
N PRO A 144 -4.43 -1.55 -14.72
CA PRO A 144 -3.41 -0.58 -14.43
C PRO A 144 -3.44 0.41 -15.56
N THR A 145 -4.06 1.54 -15.31
CA THR A 145 -4.02 2.65 -16.21
C THR A 145 -2.56 3.05 -16.12
N THR A 146 -1.78 2.72 -17.16
CA THR A 146 -0.74 3.65 -17.60
C THR A 146 -1.48 4.97 -17.64
N PRO A 147 -1.32 5.84 -16.63
CA PRO A 147 -2.33 6.80 -16.18
C PRO A 147 -2.83 7.54 -17.40
N ALA A 148 -4.01 7.13 -17.93
CA ALA A 148 -4.35 7.16 -19.36
C ALA A 148 -3.67 8.30 -20.06
N LEU A 149 -2.41 8.09 -20.54
CA LEU A 149 -1.36 9.13 -20.64
C LEU A 149 -2.03 10.46 -20.77
N ALA A 150 -2.28 11.11 -19.63
CA ALA A 150 -3.02 12.37 -19.64
C ALA A 150 -2.26 13.16 -20.69
N ALA A 151 -2.94 13.55 -21.78
CA ALA A 151 -2.23 14.05 -22.95
C ALA A 151 -1.26 15.11 -22.40
N VAL A 152 -0.03 15.23 -22.91
CA VAL A 152 0.94 16.19 -22.32
C VAL A 152 0.28 17.56 -22.07
N ALA A 153 -0.72 17.93 -22.88
CA ALA A 153 -1.70 18.98 -22.66
C ALA A 153 -2.42 19.00 -21.29
N ASP A 154 -2.98 17.91 -20.78
CA ASP A 154 -3.65 17.79 -19.48
C ASP A 154 -2.68 17.95 -18.30
N ILE A 155 -1.48 17.35 -18.37
CA ILE A 155 -0.42 17.54 -17.37
C ILE A 155 0.00 19.02 -17.36
N ASN A 156 0.25 19.58 -18.54
CA ASN A 156 0.58 21.00 -18.70
C ASN A 156 -0.55 21.90 -18.19
N LYS A 157 -1.82 21.55 -18.46
CA LYS A 157 -2.99 22.31 -17.98
C LYS A 157 -3.08 22.27 -16.45
N GLN A 158 -2.82 21.11 -15.84
CA GLN A 158 -2.84 20.94 -14.38
C GLN A 158 -1.72 21.75 -13.71
N TYR A 159 -0.52 21.74 -14.29
CA TYR A 159 0.66 22.39 -13.71
C TYR A 159 0.98 23.76 -14.31
N ARG A 160 0.11 24.35 -15.14
CA ARG A 160 0.31 25.70 -15.73
C ARG A 160 0.51 26.82 -14.70
N HIS A 161 0.11 26.58 -13.46
CA HIS A 161 0.20 27.51 -12.33
C HIS A 161 1.44 27.27 -11.45
N VAL A 162 2.16 26.16 -11.65
CA VAL A 162 3.43 25.87 -11.00
C VAL A 162 4.49 26.74 -11.65
N ALA A 163 5.36 27.37 -10.86
CA ALA A 163 6.43 28.20 -11.40
C ALA A 163 7.37 27.34 -12.24
N SER A 164 7.83 27.83 -13.40
CA SER A 164 8.90 27.13 -14.14
C SER A 164 10.20 27.18 -13.34
N LEU A 165 10.85 26.03 -13.16
CA LEU A 165 12.20 25.98 -12.57
C LEU A 165 13.20 26.46 -13.62
N ARG A 166 13.69 27.69 -13.49
CA ARG A 166 14.73 28.25 -14.35
C ARG A 166 16.11 28.15 -13.67
N PHE A 167 17.18 28.10 -14.47
CA PHE A 167 18.56 27.97 -13.97
C PHE A 167 18.98 29.11 -13.02
N ASP A 168 18.35 30.28 -13.13
CA ASP A 168 18.58 31.45 -12.30
C ASP A 168 17.69 31.49 -11.04
N THR A 169 16.75 30.56 -10.88
CA THR A 169 15.82 30.54 -9.76
C THR A 169 16.41 29.75 -8.59
N VAL A 170 16.42 30.36 -7.40
CA VAL A 170 16.77 29.64 -6.16
C VAL A 170 15.73 28.54 -5.93
N PHE A 171 16.17 27.27 -5.86
CA PHE A 171 15.30 26.10 -5.73
C PHE A 171 14.27 26.21 -4.60
N LEU A 172 14.67 26.80 -3.46
CA LEU A 172 13.78 27.05 -2.33
C LEU A 172 12.65 28.03 -2.67
N THR A 173 12.95 29.09 -3.42
CA THR A 173 11.95 30.07 -3.90
C THR A 173 10.97 29.41 -4.87
N TRP A 174 11.49 28.60 -5.80
CA TRP A 174 10.65 27.80 -6.69
C TRP A 174 9.72 26.87 -5.90
N PHE A 175 10.27 26.07 -4.99
CA PHE A 175 9.50 25.10 -4.21
C PHE A 175 8.39 25.77 -3.38
N THR A 176 8.71 26.84 -2.66
CA THR A 176 7.74 27.55 -1.81
C THR A 176 6.66 28.26 -2.63
N THR A 177 7.02 28.83 -3.78
CA THR A 177 6.07 29.50 -4.68
C THR A 177 5.14 28.50 -5.35
N SER A 178 5.66 27.34 -5.77
CA SER A 178 4.90 26.25 -6.36
C SER A 178 3.94 25.59 -5.36
N LEU A 179 4.35 25.42 -4.09
CA LEU A 179 3.43 24.98 -3.03
C LEU A 179 2.31 26.02 -2.80
N ALA A 180 2.66 27.31 -2.76
CA ALA A 180 1.69 28.37 -2.55
C ALA A 180 0.70 28.52 -3.71
N SER A 181 1.13 28.30 -4.97
CA SER A 181 0.24 28.35 -6.13
C SER A 181 -0.66 27.12 -6.23
N GLY A 182 -0.16 25.92 -5.89
CA GLY A 182 -0.96 24.70 -5.82
C GLY A 182 -2.15 24.81 -4.86
N VAL A 183 -1.93 25.39 -3.67
CA VAL A 183 -3.00 25.61 -2.65
C VAL A 183 -4.06 26.61 -3.11
N LYS A 184 -3.73 27.53 -4.03
CA LYS A 184 -4.71 28.51 -4.56
C LYS A 184 -5.62 27.90 -5.62
N VAL A 185 -5.11 26.97 -6.43
CA VAL A 185 -5.89 26.31 -7.49
C VAL A 185 -6.92 25.34 -6.89
N THR A 186 -6.57 24.60 -5.84
CA THR A 186 -7.51 23.70 -5.14
C THR A 186 -8.66 24.44 -4.46
N LYS A 187 -8.48 25.73 -4.13
CA LYS A 187 -9.54 26.59 -3.57
C LYS A 187 -10.39 27.32 -4.62
N ALA A 188 -9.86 27.54 -5.83
CA ALA A 188 -10.46 28.42 -6.84
C ALA A 188 -11.05 27.67 -8.05
N ALA A 189 -10.61 26.45 -8.36
CA ALA A 189 -11.25 25.62 -9.36
C ALA A 189 -12.48 24.98 -8.73
N ASP A 190 -13.65 25.58 -9.00
CA ASP A 190 -15.00 25.17 -8.62
C ASP A 190 -15.10 23.77 -7.99
N ALA A 191 -15.39 23.74 -6.69
CA ALA A 191 -15.75 22.57 -5.88
C ALA A 191 -16.95 21.74 -6.44
N LYS A 192 -17.43 22.08 -7.64
CA LYS A 192 -18.56 21.48 -8.34
C LYS A 192 -18.21 21.02 -9.78
N ALA A 193 -17.13 21.53 -10.39
CA ALA A 193 -16.72 21.17 -11.76
C ALA A 193 -15.59 20.13 -11.78
N LEU A 194 -14.79 20.06 -10.71
CA LEU A 194 -14.00 18.89 -10.39
C LEU A 194 -14.82 18.06 -9.38
N GLY A 195 -15.72 17.20 -9.89
CA GLY A 195 -16.17 16.07 -9.06
C GLY A 195 -14.92 15.33 -8.58
N ASP A 196 -14.85 15.04 -7.28
CA ASP A 196 -13.73 14.35 -6.60
C ASP A 196 -12.45 15.18 -6.39
N VAL A 197 -12.54 16.27 -5.61
CA VAL A 197 -11.35 16.86 -4.96
C VAL A 197 -11.42 16.62 -3.45
N ASP A 198 -11.40 15.35 -3.07
CA ASP A 198 -10.91 14.90 -1.76
C ASP A 198 -9.36 14.89 -1.76
N ASP A 199 -8.73 16.02 -2.13
CA ASP A 199 -7.27 16.26 -2.01
C ASP A 199 -6.92 16.60 -0.54
N LEU A 200 -7.08 15.61 0.34
CA LEU A 200 -6.69 15.65 1.75
C LEU A 200 -5.33 14.96 1.99
N PRO A 201 -4.70 15.14 3.16
CA PRO A 201 -3.48 14.43 3.59
C PRO A 201 -3.53 12.91 3.44
N GLU A 202 -4.72 12.31 3.34
CA GLU A 202 -4.92 10.92 2.92
C GLU A 202 -4.26 10.63 1.58
N LEU A 203 -4.36 11.49 0.56
CA LEU A 203 -3.71 11.27 -0.73
C LEU A 203 -2.18 11.26 -0.66
N ASP A 204 -1.54 11.92 0.31
CA ASP A 204 -0.09 11.83 0.50
C ASP A 204 0.33 10.52 1.21
N ALA A 205 -0.58 9.90 1.97
CA ALA A 205 -0.42 8.54 2.49
C ALA A 205 -0.73 7.49 1.40
N LEU A 206 -1.77 7.72 0.58
CA LEU A 206 -2.16 6.86 -0.54
C LEU A 206 -1.13 6.90 -1.67
N ARG A 207 -0.49 8.04 -1.94
CA ARG A 207 0.65 8.19 -2.89
C ARG A 207 1.93 7.54 -2.39
N LYS A 208 2.06 7.29 -1.08
CA LYS A 208 3.16 6.51 -0.50
C LYS A 208 2.88 5.00 -0.51
N ALA A 209 1.62 4.60 -0.65
CA ALA A 209 1.27 3.19 -0.79
C ALA A 209 1.71 2.70 -2.17
N LYS A 210 2.59 1.70 -2.17
CA LYS A 210 3.20 1.20 -3.41
C LYS A 210 2.19 0.52 -4.33
N VAL A 211 1.22 -0.19 -3.76
CA VAL A 211 -0.05 -0.54 -4.42
C VAL A 211 -1.16 0.15 -3.64
N HIS A 212 -2.13 0.72 -4.34
CA HIS A 212 -3.26 1.38 -3.74
C HIS A 212 -4.56 0.96 -4.43
N VAL A 213 -5.59 0.71 -3.62
CA VAL A 213 -6.97 0.56 -4.08
C VAL A 213 -7.75 1.74 -3.54
N ASP A 214 -8.18 2.62 -4.45
CA ASP A 214 -8.88 3.84 -4.08
C ASP A 214 -10.34 3.50 -3.71
N PRO A 215 -10.78 3.83 -2.48
CA PRO A 215 -12.12 3.45 -2.00
C PRO A 215 -13.25 4.23 -2.67
N PHE A 216 -12.92 5.37 -3.30
CA PHE A 216 -13.88 6.27 -3.97
C PHE A 216 -13.86 6.05 -5.49
N ASP A 217 -12.70 5.80 -6.05
CA ASP A 217 -12.53 5.37 -7.44
C ASP A 217 -11.94 3.96 -7.48
N PRO A 218 -12.75 2.88 -7.61
CA PRO A 218 -12.28 1.51 -7.44
C PRO A 218 -11.31 1.12 -8.56
N VAL A 219 -10.05 1.52 -8.40
CA VAL A 219 -8.93 1.32 -9.32
C VAL A 219 -7.78 0.79 -8.50
N VAL A 220 -7.16 -0.28 -9.01
CA VAL A 220 -5.90 -0.78 -8.47
C VAL A 220 -4.75 -0.02 -9.15
N ARG A 221 -4.08 0.85 -8.40
CA ARG A 221 -2.90 1.58 -8.87
C ARG A 221 -1.64 0.88 -8.37
N VAL A 222 -0.77 0.49 -9.30
CA VAL A 222 0.56 -0.08 -9.00
C VAL A 222 1.59 0.99 -9.30
N SER A 223 2.36 1.39 -8.28
CA SER A 223 3.41 2.39 -8.45
C SER A 223 4.53 1.84 -9.34
N PRO A 224 5.16 2.68 -10.19
CA PRO A 224 6.24 2.26 -11.06
C PRO A 224 7.40 1.53 -10.39
N ASP A 225 7.72 1.86 -9.13
CA ASP A 225 8.81 1.22 -8.38
C ASP A 225 8.56 -0.27 -8.09
N LEU A 226 7.30 -0.71 -8.10
CA LEU A 226 6.93 -2.11 -7.98
C LEU A 226 6.95 -2.88 -9.30
N MET A 227 7.13 -2.19 -10.42
CA MET A 227 7.27 -2.84 -11.72
C MET A 227 8.72 -3.28 -11.98
N PHE A 228 9.59 -3.20 -10.97
CA PHE A 228 10.97 -3.67 -10.98
C PHE A 228 11.20 -4.78 -9.95
N GLY A 229 12.36 -5.44 -10.05
CA GLY A 229 12.77 -6.43 -9.05
C GLY A 229 12.90 -5.80 -7.66
N PRO A 230 12.54 -6.52 -6.58
CA PRO A 230 12.14 -7.93 -6.55
C PRO A 230 10.65 -8.20 -6.81
N PHE A 231 9.84 -7.17 -7.08
CA PHE A 231 8.39 -7.30 -7.18
C PHE A 231 7.94 -7.86 -8.53
N LEU A 232 8.57 -7.39 -9.60
CA LEU A 232 8.26 -7.79 -10.97
C LEU A 232 9.55 -7.96 -11.76
N ALA A 233 9.78 -9.17 -12.26
CA ALA A 233 10.79 -9.44 -13.25
C ALA A 233 10.19 -9.29 -14.66
N GLU A 234 10.96 -8.66 -15.56
CA GLU A 234 10.60 -8.56 -16.98
C GLU A 234 10.66 -9.94 -17.66
N ASP A 235 9.86 -10.08 -18.72
CA ASP A 235 9.83 -11.18 -19.69
C ASP A 235 9.12 -12.50 -19.29
N GLU A 236 8.86 -13.33 -20.32
CA GLU A 236 8.49 -14.77 -20.26
C GLU A 236 9.48 -15.60 -19.42
N VAL A 237 10.60 -14.99 -19.06
CA VAL A 237 11.73 -15.54 -18.32
C VAL A 237 11.40 -15.79 -16.85
N ALA A 238 10.49 -15.01 -16.27
CA ALA A 238 10.12 -15.10 -14.86
C ALA A 238 8.88 -16.00 -14.66
N PRO A 239 8.98 -17.09 -13.86
CA PRO A 239 7.84 -17.92 -13.52
C PRO A 239 6.75 -17.08 -12.87
N ASP A 240 5.51 -17.36 -13.22
CA ASP A 240 4.34 -16.72 -12.61
C ASP A 240 4.39 -16.81 -11.09
N GLY A 241 4.99 -17.88 -10.54
CA GLY A 241 5.24 -18.04 -9.11
C GLY A 241 6.00 -16.87 -8.47
N LEU A 242 7.06 -16.33 -9.10
CA LEU A 242 7.79 -15.20 -8.53
C LEU A 242 6.97 -13.91 -8.56
N ASN A 243 6.42 -13.58 -9.73
CA ASN A 243 5.69 -12.32 -9.92
C ASN A 243 4.40 -12.30 -9.10
N LEU A 244 3.68 -13.43 -9.00
CA LEU A 244 2.51 -13.55 -8.13
C LEU A 244 2.91 -13.64 -6.65
N GLY A 245 4.03 -14.28 -6.33
CA GLY A 245 4.56 -14.34 -4.97
C GLY A 245 4.90 -12.95 -4.43
N ALA A 246 5.63 -12.14 -5.20
CA ALA A 246 6.02 -10.80 -4.78
C ALA A 246 4.93 -9.74 -5.07
N LEU A 247 4.78 -9.31 -6.33
CA LEU A 247 3.78 -8.27 -6.68
C LEU A 247 2.35 -8.77 -6.45
N GLY A 248 2.03 -10.02 -6.83
CA GLY A 248 0.67 -10.54 -6.71
C GLY A 248 0.17 -10.58 -5.26
N SER A 249 0.99 -11.01 -4.31
CA SER A 249 0.62 -11.01 -2.89
C SER A 249 0.43 -9.59 -2.35
N THR A 250 1.25 -8.62 -2.79
CA THR A 250 1.09 -7.21 -2.44
C THR A 250 -0.22 -6.64 -3.00
N VAL A 251 -0.55 -6.92 -4.26
CA VAL A 251 -1.84 -6.54 -4.86
C VAL A 251 -2.99 -7.20 -4.10
N GLY A 252 -2.88 -8.50 -3.83
CA GLY A 252 -3.88 -9.26 -3.08
C GLY A 252 -4.11 -8.67 -1.68
N SER A 253 -3.05 -8.22 -1.00
CA SER A 253 -3.14 -7.61 0.33
C SER A 253 -3.90 -6.28 0.30
N GLN A 254 -3.69 -5.47 -0.74
CA GLN A 254 -4.44 -4.21 -0.90
C GLN A 254 -5.89 -4.43 -1.33
N VAL A 255 -6.15 -5.44 -2.17
CA VAL A 255 -7.52 -5.85 -2.49
C VAL A 255 -8.22 -6.38 -1.23
N ALA A 256 -7.50 -7.15 -0.39
CA ALA A 256 -8.03 -7.62 0.88
C ALA A 256 -8.33 -6.47 1.85
N ALA A 257 -7.45 -5.46 1.90
CA ALA A 257 -7.66 -4.23 2.66
C ALA A 257 -8.90 -3.45 2.20
N PHE A 258 -9.08 -3.32 0.88
CA PHE A 258 -10.28 -2.70 0.32
C PHE A 258 -11.54 -3.49 0.70
N LEU A 259 -11.46 -4.82 0.72
CA LEU A 259 -12.53 -5.72 1.12
C LEU A 259 -12.53 -6.06 2.63
N ASP A 260 -11.86 -5.26 3.47
CA ASP A 260 -11.81 -5.47 4.91
C ASP A 260 -13.17 -5.11 5.55
N PRO A 261 -13.76 -5.97 6.41
CA PRO A 261 -15.01 -5.68 7.12
C PRO A 261 -15.01 -4.52 8.09
N VAL A 262 -13.86 -4.20 8.65
CA VAL A 262 -13.62 -3.17 9.66
C VAL A 262 -13.21 -1.86 8.99
N LEU A 263 -12.32 -1.93 7.99
CA LEU A 263 -11.79 -0.74 7.31
C LEU A 263 -12.59 -0.35 6.06
N GLY A 264 -13.40 -1.25 5.51
CA GLY A 264 -14.18 -1.08 4.29
C GLY A 264 -15.70 -1.04 4.43
N PRO A 265 -16.33 -0.40 5.45
CA PRO A 265 -17.80 -0.27 5.55
C PRO A 265 -18.42 0.66 4.49
N ARG A 266 -17.67 1.02 3.44
CA ARG A 266 -18.18 1.82 2.32
C ARG A 266 -18.56 0.89 1.18
N ASP A 267 -19.78 1.06 0.67
CA ASP A 267 -20.37 0.23 -0.40
C ASP A 267 -19.75 0.44 -1.79
N GLY A 268 -18.54 1.02 -1.87
CA GLY A 268 -17.91 1.46 -3.11
C GLY A 268 -18.47 2.77 -3.68
N PHE A 269 -19.48 3.36 -3.04
CA PHE A 269 -20.07 4.65 -3.43
C PHE A 269 -20.06 5.66 -2.26
N SER A 270 -19.10 5.53 -1.34
CA SER A 270 -18.93 6.38 -0.15
C SER A 270 -20.11 6.41 0.84
N ARG A 271 -21.09 5.50 0.72
CA ARG A 271 -22.17 5.40 1.72
C ARG A 271 -21.75 4.47 2.86
N ASP A 272 -21.98 4.91 4.10
CA ASP A 272 -21.77 4.14 5.32
C ASP A 272 -22.84 3.04 5.48
N VAL A 273 -22.89 2.11 4.51
CA VAL A 273 -23.76 0.94 4.57
C VAL A 273 -22.89 -0.26 4.91
N PRO A 274 -23.15 -0.96 6.03
CA PRO A 274 -22.41 -2.16 6.39
C PRO A 274 -22.36 -3.14 5.20
N SER A 275 -21.18 -3.31 4.66
CA SER A 275 -20.91 -4.15 3.48
C SER A 275 -21.03 -5.64 3.81
N TYR A 276 -21.05 -6.00 5.10
CA TYR A 276 -21.03 -7.37 5.62
C TYR A 276 -22.27 -7.67 6.47
N THR A 277 -22.65 -8.94 6.53
CA THR A 277 -23.60 -9.42 7.54
C THR A 277 -22.91 -9.54 8.92
N PRO A 278 -23.67 -9.56 10.03
CA PRO A 278 -23.12 -9.80 11.37
C PRO A 278 -22.34 -11.12 11.47
N ASP A 279 -22.77 -12.17 10.76
CA ASP A 279 -22.13 -13.48 10.79
C ASP A 279 -20.74 -13.45 10.15
N THR A 280 -20.63 -12.85 8.96
CA THR A 280 -19.34 -12.68 8.29
C THR A 280 -18.41 -11.77 9.09
N ALA A 281 -18.92 -10.69 9.68
CA ALA A 281 -18.14 -9.82 10.56
C ALA A 281 -17.62 -10.56 11.81
N SER A 282 -18.42 -11.47 12.37
CA SER A 282 -18.03 -12.31 13.52
C SER A 282 -16.89 -13.27 13.18
N ILE A 283 -16.92 -13.91 12.00
CA ILE A 283 -15.82 -14.76 11.52
C ILE A 283 -14.53 -13.95 11.40
N TYR A 284 -14.61 -12.77 10.77
CA TYR A 284 -13.46 -11.88 10.63
C TYR A 284 -12.86 -11.47 11.98
N GLN A 285 -13.70 -11.05 12.93
CA GLN A 285 -13.27 -10.63 14.27
C GLN A 285 -12.65 -11.78 15.08
N LYS A 286 -13.11 -13.01 14.89
CA LYS A 286 -12.49 -14.20 15.50
C LYS A 286 -11.09 -14.45 14.93
N ALA A 287 -10.92 -14.35 13.61
CA ALA A 287 -9.60 -14.49 12.97
C ALA A 287 -8.62 -13.40 13.46
N LEU A 288 -9.09 -12.15 13.51
CA LEU A 288 -8.30 -11.02 14.02
C LEU A 288 -7.91 -11.20 15.51
N SER A 289 -8.87 -11.63 16.34
CA SER A 289 -8.62 -11.92 17.76
C SER A 289 -7.64 -13.07 17.93
N CYS A 290 -7.73 -14.11 17.09
CA CYS A 290 -6.79 -15.23 17.08
C CYS A 290 -5.36 -14.74 16.78
N LEU A 291 -5.18 -13.91 15.74
CA LEU A 291 -3.88 -13.34 15.39
C LEU A 291 -3.34 -12.42 16.50
N ARG A 292 -4.18 -11.57 17.09
CA ARG A 292 -3.79 -10.68 18.19
C ARG A 292 -3.28 -11.44 19.41
N ASN A 293 -3.91 -12.58 19.70
CA ASN A 293 -3.53 -13.42 20.84
C ASN A 293 -2.24 -14.22 20.56
N ARG A 294 -1.81 -14.34 19.30
CA ARG A 294 -0.53 -14.94 18.93
C ARG A 294 0.57 -13.91 19.00
N ARG A 295 1.36 -13.95 20.07
CA ARG A 295 2.59 -13.16 20.16
C ARG A 295 3.64 -13.67 19.17
N PRO A 296 4.29 -12.81 18.38
CA PRO A 296 5.50 -13.17 17.66
C PRO A 296 6.57 -13.58 18.67
N GLU A 297 7.26 -14.70 18.46
CA GLU A 297 8.28 -15.25 19.38
C GLU A 297 9.45 -14.29 19.69
N HIS A 298 9.57 -13.19 18.95
CA HIS A 298 10.70 -12.25 19.04
C HIS A 298 10.28 -10.77 19.11
N GLU A 299 8.99 -10.47 19.30
CA GLU A 299 8.54 -9.10 19.50
C GLU A 299 8.13 -8.93 20.96
N HIS A 300 8.87 -8.06 21.67
CA HIS A 300 8.62 -7.75 23.08
C HIS A 300 7.42 -6.79 23.27
N ASP A 301 6.96 -6.16 22.19
CA ASP A 301 5.85 -5.23 22.20
C ASP A 301 4.51 -5.95 22.00
N VAL A 302 3.43 -5.34 22.52
CA VAL A 302 2.07 -5.84 22.37
C VAL A 302 1.69 -5.78 20.90
N PHE A 303 1.50 -6.95 20.27
CA PHE A 303 1.01 -7.08 18.90
C PHE A 303 -0.39 -6.45 18.80
N GLY A 304 -0.43 -5.27 18.19
CA GLY A 304 -1.62 -4.41 18.19
C GLY A 304 -2.70 -4.90 17.23
N GLU A 305 -3.91 -4.36 17.36
CA GLU A 305 -5.01 -4.68 16.44
C GLU A 305 -4.69 -4.29 14.99
N ALA A 306 -4.04 -3.13 14.78
CA ALA A 306 -3.61 -2.68 13.46
C ALA A 306 -2.57 -3.63 12.83
N GLU A 307 -1.65 -4.18 13.65
CA GLU A 307 -0.64 -5.14 13.19
C GLU A 307 -1.29 -6.49 12.84
N ALA A 308 -2.24 -6.95 13.67
CA ALA A 308 -3.02 -8.15 13.40
C ALA A 308 -3.87 -8.01 12.13
N ALA A 309 -4.51 -6.86 11.91
CA ALA A 309 -5.24 -6.57 10.69
C ALA A 309 -4.31 -6.57 9.48
N GLN A 310 -3.14 -5.94 9.58
CA GLN A 310 -2.13 -5.95 8.51
C GLN A 310 -1.68 -7.36 8.16
N VAL A 311 -1.38 -8.21 9.15
CA VAL A 311 -1.01 -9.60 8.93
C VAL A 311 -2.16 -10.40 8.32
N LEU A 312 -3.40 -10.17 8.73
CA LEU A 312 -4.57 -10.83 8.16
C LEU A 312 -4.76 -10.45 6.68
N MET A 313 -4.58 -9.17 6.34
CA MET A 313 -4.60 -8.70 4.96
C MET A 313 -3.47 -9.33 4.14
N ASP A 314 -2.26 -9.43 4.68
CA ASP A 314 -1.13 -10.10 4.02
C ASP A 314 -1.39 -11.60 3.83
N GLN A 315 -1.95 -12.28 4.83
CA GLN A 315 -2.37 -13.69 4.76
C GLN A 315 -3.39 -13.90 3.64
N MET A 316 -4.42 -13.06 3.58
CA MET A 316 -5.41 -13.11 2.50
C MET A 316 -4.78 -12.80 1.14
N GLY A 317 -3.90 -11.81 1.07
CA GLY A 317 -3.18 -11.45 -0.15
C GLY A 317 -2.35 -12.60 -0.71
N VAL A 318 -1.64 -13.34 0.15
CA VAL A 318 -0.89 -14.54 -0.23
C VAL A 318 -1.83 -15.63 -0.73
N ARG A 319 -2.95 -15.91 -0.04
CA ARG A 319 -3.92 -16.94 -0.47
C ARG A 319 -4.50 -16.64 -1.85
N ILE A 320 -4.92 -15.39 -2.07
CA ILE A 320 -5.48 -14.94 -3.36
C ILE A 320 -4.43 -15.08 -4.47
N ALA A 321 -3.20 -14.60 -4.23
CA ALA A 321 -2.13 -14.67 -5.21
C ALA A 321 -1.70 -16.11 -5.50
N TYR A 322 -1.72 -17.00 -4.50
CA TYR A 322 -1.41 -18.41 -4.68
C TYR A 322 -2.51 -19.11 -5.49
N ALA A 323 -3.79 -18.84 -5.22
CA ALA A 323 -4.90 -19.36 -6.02
C ALA A 323 -4.82 -18.88 -7.48
N ALA A 324 -4.39 -17.63 -7.72
CA ALA A 324 -4.12 -17.13 -9.06
C ALA A 324 -2.96 -17.89 -9.73
N PHE A 325 -1.89 -18.15 -8.99
CA PHE A 325 -0.73 -18.91 -9.46
C PHE A 325 -1.10 -20.33 -9.85
N GLU A 326 -1.84 -21.04 -9.01
CA GLU A 326 -2.30 -22.40 -9.30
C GLU A 326 -3.19 -22.45 -10.55
N LYS A 327 -4.07 -21.46 -10.73
CA LYS A 327 -4.92 -21.39 -11.92
C LYS A 327 -4.09 -21.23 -13.20
N ILE A 328 -3.06 -20.38 -13.19
CA ILE A 328 -2.19 -20.19 -14.34
C ILE A 328 -1.31 -21.43 -14.59
N ARG A 329 -0.75 -22.02 -13.53
CA ARG A 329 0.03 -23.25 -13.59
C ARG A 329 -0.77 -24.42 -14.18
N ASN A 330 -2.02 -24.57 -13.74
CA ASN A 330 -2.89 -25.65 -14.22
C ASN A 330 -3.33 -25.41 -15.66
N ALA A 331 -3.58 -24.15 -16.06
CA ALA A 331 -3.94 -23.81 -17.44
C ALA A 331 -2.80 -24.02 -18.45
N SER A 332 -1.55 -23.89 -18.01
CA SER A 332 -0.35 -24.13 -18.83
C SER A 332 0.10 -25.60 -18.87
N GLY A 333 -0.66 -26.52 -18.25
CA GLY A 333 -0.31 -27.94 -18.21
C GLY A 333 0.93 -28.24 -17.36
N GLY A 334 1.28 -27.36 -16.41
CA GLY A 334 2.46 -27.50 -15.55
C GLY A 334 3.80 -27.21 -16.23
N GLY A 335 3.81 -26.90 -17.54
CA GLY A 335 5.00 -26.46 -18.26
C GLY A 335 5.13 -24.95 -18.19
N SER A 336 5.83 -24.41 -17.20
CA SER A 336 6.23 -23.01 -17.26
C SER A 336 7.28 -22.83 -18.35
N SER A 337 7.12 -21.82 -19.20
CA SER A 337 8.17 -21.35 -20.13
C SER A 337 9.29 -20.62 -19.37
N ALA A 338 9.67 -21.12 -18.18
CA ALA A 338 10.66 -20.47 -17.35
C ALA A 338 12.02 -20.48 -18.05
N SER A 339 12.70 -19.34 -18.02
CA SER A 339 14.08 -19.26 -18.50
C SER A 339 15.01 -20.22 -17.75
N ALA A 340 16.15 -20.57 -18.35
CA ALA A 340 17.17 -21.42 -17.73
C ALA A 340 17.64 -20.91 -16.35
N LEU A 341 17.77 -19.59 -16.17
CA LEU A 341 18.14 -18.99 -14.88
C LEU A 341 17.07 -19.25 -13.82
N MET A 342 15.81 -19.19 -14.21
CA MET A 342 14.70 -19.35 -13.28
C MET A 342 14.36 -20.81 -12.99
N SER A 343 14.60 -21.71 -13.95
CA SER A 343 14.64 -23.15 -13.69
C SER A 343 15.66 -23.47 -12.58
N GLU A 344 16.82 -22.79 -12.58
CA GLU A 344 17.83 -22.97 -11.54
C GLU A 344 17.37 -22.43 -10.17
N ILE A 345 16.70 -21.27 -10.10
CA ILE A 345 16.16 -20.75 -8.82
C ILE A 345 15.08 -21.69 -8.27
N SER A 346 14.11 -22.08 -9.11
CA SER A 346 13.07 -23.02 -8.71
C SER A 346 13.67 -24.35 -8.27
N LYS A 347 14.68 -24.86 -8.98
CA LYS A 347 15.39 -26.09 -8.62
C LYS A 347 16.12 -25.96 -7.28
N ARG A 348 16.79 -24.84 -7.01
CA ARG A 348 17.48 -24.59 -5.73
C ARG A 348 16.52 -24.47 -4.56
N LEU A 349 15.35 -23.86 -4.78
CA LEU A 349 14.33 -23.75 -3.75
C LEU A 349 13.53 -25.04 -3.60
N GLY A 350 13.53 -25.92 -4.59
CA GLY A 350 12.83 -27.21 -4.59
C GLY A 350 11.40 -27.15 -5.13
N GLY A 351 11.13 -26.24 -6.07
CA GLY A 351 9.86 -26.11 -6.79
C GLY A 351 9.37 -24.68 -6.94
N GLU A 352 8.45 -24.45 -7.88
CA GLU A 352 7.86 -23.12 -8.12
C GLU A 352 6.99 -22.64 -6.96
N GLU A 353 6.32 -23.53 -6.23
CA GLU A 353 5.52 -23.19 -5.06
C GLU A 353 6.41 -22.59 -3.95
N ARG A 354 7.58 -23.19 -3.70
CA ARG A 354 8.54 -22.64 -2.74
C ARG A 354 9.11 -21.31 -3.20
N ALA A 355 9.36 -21.16 -4.51
CA ALA A 355 9.78 -19.89 -5.09
C ALA A 355 8.73 -18.79 -4.92
N PHE A 356 7.44 -19.11 -5.07
CA PHE A 356 6.33 -18.19 -4.81
C PHE A 356 6.36 -17.65 -3.38
N PHE A 357 6.42 -18.53 -2.38
CA PHE A 357 6.41 -18.10 -0.98
C PHE A 357 7.71 -17.38 -0.58
N ALA A 358 8.84 -17.81 -1.13
CA ALA A 358 10.12 -17.11 -0.95
C ALA A 358 10.06 -15.68 -1.53
N ALA A 359 9.48 -15.51 -2.72
CA ALA A 359 9.31 -14.20 -3.35
C ALA A 359 8.43 -13.25 -2.51
N HIS A 360 7.33 -13.76 -1.95
CA HIS A 360 6.48 -13.00 -1.01
C HIS A 360 7.27 -12.43 0.17
N CYS A 361 8.12 -13.25 0.79
CA CYS A 361 8.94 -12.80 1.92
C CYS A 361 10.12 -11.93 1.48
N PHE A 362 10.74 -12.22 0.34
CA PHE A 362 11.93 -11.50 -0.13
C PHE A 362 11.64 -10.02 -0.41
N GLN A 363 10.47 -9.68 -0.94
CA GLN A 363 10.07 -8.28 -1.13
C GLN A 363 9.93 -7.47 0.18
N LEU A 364 9.80 -8.16 1.32
CA LEU A 364 9.71 -7.55 2.65
C LEU A 364 11.10 -7.36 3.29
N CYS A 365 12.15 -8.03 2.77
CA CYS A 365 13.51 -7.88 3.27
C CYS A 365 14.00 -6.43 3.13
N GLY A 366 14.60 -5.89 4.20
CA GLY A 366 15.16 -4.53 4.20
C GLY A 366 14.14 -3.40 4.33
N GLN A 367 12.84 -3.71 4.44
CA GLN A 367 11.85 -2.70 4.83
C GLN A 367 12.07 -2.36 6.31
N ALA A 368 12.62 -1.17 6.57
CA ALA A 368 12.81 -0.67 7.94
C ALA A 368 11.44 -0.64 8.64
N VAL A 369 11.39 -1.18 9.86
CA VAL A 369 10.19 -1.07 10.71
C VAL A 369 9.92 0.42 10.90
N PRO A 370 8.74 0.95 10.53
CA PRO A 370 8.43 2.35 10.77
C PRO A 370 8.54 2.61 12.28
N SER A 371 9.55 3.37 12.69
CA SER A 371 9.72 3.81 14.07
C SER A 371 8.72 4.94 14.34
N GLY A 372 7.44 4.60 14.54
CA GLY A 372 6.38 5.56 14.84
C GLY A 372 5.21 4.92 15.61
N LEU A 373 4.53 5.69 16.45
CA LEU A 373 3.35 5.28 17.22
C LEU A 373 2.19 4.97 16.25
N GLY A 374 1.75 3.70 16.22
CA GLY A 374 0.79 3.17 15.23
C GLY A 374 1.44 2.21 14.23
N ARG A 375 2.34 1.36 14.71
CA ARG A 375 3.23 0.53 13.89
C ARG A 375 2.43 -0.41 12.98
N ALA A 376 2.78 -0.41 11.69
CA ALA A 376 2.50 -1.55 10.84
C ALA A 376 3.31 -2.75 11.34
N ALA A 377 2.79 -3.97 11.16
CA ALA A 377 3.50 -5.18 11.55
C ALA A 377 4.90 -5.20 10.92
N SER A 378 5.90 -5.69 11.67
CA SER A 378 7.27 -5.77 11.16
C SER A 378 7.35 -6.63 9.90
N ALA A 379 8.33 -6.39 9.04
CA ALA A 379 8.54 -7.21 7.84
C ALA A 379 8.63 -8.71 8.16
N ARG A 380 9.22 -9.06 9.32
CA ARG A 380 9.31 -10.45 9.80
C ARG A 380 7.94 -11.01 10.16
N SER A 381 7.10 -10.25 10.87
CA SER A 381 5.74 -10.66 11.22
C SER A 381 4.86 -10.76 9.98
N ARG A 382 4.94 -9.79 9.06
CA ARG A 382 4.21 -9.80 7.77
C ARG A 382 4.57 -11.01 6.90
N CYS A 383 5.83 -11.46 6.89
CA CYS A 383 6.21 -12.71 6.21
C CYS A 383 5.77 -13.95 7.02
N ASN A 384 6.27 -14.10 8.25
CA ASN A 384 6.13 -15.36 8.97
C ASN A 384 4.69 -15.61 9.43
N MET A 385 4.00 -14.61 9.96
CA MET A 385 2.63 -14.79 10.45
C MET A 385 1.63 -14.94 9.31
N ALA A 386 1.82 -14.25 8.19
CA ALA A 386 0.96 -14.43 7.02
C ALA A 386 1.06 -15.84 6.45
N LEU A 387 2.26 -16.46 6.44
CA LEU A 387 2.48 -17.82 5.93
C LEU A 387 2.14 -18.92 6.95
N ARG A 388 2.15 -18.60 8.25
CA ARG A 388 1.90 -19.58 9.33
C ARG A 388 0.56 -20.27 9.22
N ASP A 389 -0.45 -19.63 8.64
CA ASP A 389 -1.82 -20.15 8.52
C ASP A 389 -2.21 -20.50 7.08
N VAL A 390 -1.24 -20.62 6.17
CA VAL A 390 -1.45 -20.91 4.74
C VAL A 390 -1.08 -22.36 4.45
N GLN A 391 -2.10 -23.21 4.29
CA GLN A 391 -1.91 -24.65 4.05
C GLN A 391 -0.99 -24.98 2.87
N PRO A 392 -1.13 -24.34 1.68
CA PRO A 392 -0.24 -24.64 0.56
C PRO A 392 1.24 -24.33 0.85
N PHE A 393 1.53 -23.38 1.76
CA PHE A 393 2.91 -23.14 2.21
C PHE A 393 3.43 -24.32 3.05
N TRP A 394 2.61 -24.86 3.96
CA TRP A 394 3.00 -26.05 4.74
C TRP A 394 3.28 -27.27 3.87
N GLU A 395 2.47 -27.45 2.84
CA GLU A 395 2.62 -28.55 1.88
C GLU A 395 3.88 -28.38 1.04
N ALA A 396 4.08 -27.19 0.47
CA ALA A 396 5.27 -26.88 -0.33
C ALA A 396 6.56 -27.10 0.46
N PHE A 397 6.62 -26.70 1.74
CA PHE A 397 7.83 -26.82 2.58
C PHE A 397 7.88 -28.08 3.45
N GLY A 398 6.85 -28.93 3.44
CA GLY A 398 6.78 -30.13 4.30
C GLY A 398 6.78 -29.81 5.80
N CYS A 399 6.12 -28.72 6.22
CA CYS A 399 6.10 -28.28 7.62
C CYS A 399 5.39 -29.31 8.50
N ARG A 400 6.01 -29.68 9.63
CA ARG A 400 5.40 -30.59 10.62
C ARG A 400 4.35 -29.85 11.46
N VAL A 401 3.25 -30.53 11.81
CA VAL A 401 2.24 -29.98 12.72
C VAL A 401 2.90 -29.64 14.07
N GLY A 402 2.57 -28.47 14.64
CA GLY A 402 3.17 -27.95 15.86
C GLY A 402 4.51 -27.24 15.66
N SER A 403 5.06 -27.22 14.44
CA SER A 403 6.24 -26.40 14.15
C SER A 403 5.90 -24.91 14.18
N ALA A 404 6.91 -24.05 14.36
CA ALA A 404 6.75 -22.60 14.38
C ALA A 404 6.03 -22.04 13.15
N MET A 405 6.11 -22.73 12.00
CA MET A 405 5.49 -22.31 10.74
C MET A 405 4.24 -23.11 10.35
N ARG A 406 3.82 -24.08 11.17
CA ARG A 406 2.56 -24.84 11.04
C ARG A 406 1.99 -25.13 12.43
N PRO A 407 1.26 -24.18 13.02
CA PRO A 407 0.64 -24.35 14.33
C PRO A 407 -0.45 -25.42 14.29
N GLU A 408 -0.77 -26.02 15.45
CA GLU A 408 -1.86 -27.00 15.58
C GLU A 408 -3.24 -26.37 15.33
N HIS A 409 -3.39 -25.09 15.66
CA HIS A 409 -4.68 -24.37 15.60
C HIS A 409 -4.55 -23.09 14.77
N PRO A 410 -4.54 -23.17 13.42
CA PRO A 410 -4.36 -22.03 12.53
C PRO A 410 -5.43 -20.94 12.72
N CYS A 411 -5.06 -19.66 12.61
CA CYS A 411 -6.02 -18.56 12.55
C CYS A 411 -6.59 -18.47 11.13
N GLN A 412 -7.68 -19.20 10.87
CA GLN A 412 -8.28 -19.28 9.54
C GLN A 412 -9.42 -18.27 9.37
N LEU A 413 -9.43 -17.64 8.18
CA LEU A 413 -10.63 -17.11 7.54
C LEU A 413 -11.25 -18.21 6.68
#